data_AF-A0A226CXU8-F1
#
_entry.id   AF-A0A226CXU8-F1
#
_cell.length_a   1.000
_cell.length_b   1.000
_cell.length_c   1.000
_cell.angle_alpha   90.00
_cell.angle_beta   90.00
_cell.angle_gamma   90.00
#
_symmetry.space_group_name_H-M   'P 1'
#
loop_
_entity.id
_entity.type
_entity.pdbx_description
1 polymer ?
#
loop_
_entity_poly.entity_id
_entity_poly.type
_entity_poly.pdbx_seq_one_letter_code
_entity_poly.pdbx_strand_id
1 'polypeptide(L)'
;MKSISIQFLTPHHVQWQKDLVLKLIRMSPTSLQSASDPDKISVTNTYPDVLPQPHNLTIVAAGNTFADFYETGRGNFEIYVQPFKGSARFSANFSVTNETKYTIAVKISPYKICDSDIRITGERVEIQLKLSNASENESFIKFGLQFSNVSDFTDFENLGKIFSPIFISDLYTTEASLLINLHTRELQLLHVCPEEVENLNNRVKSGGIGVKNIFRIRDSFRTVHGGKFDDAFVLENDEFHGQIYGHGGVNSLILDDRFNSSLVHVNLKEETATFDGQFNSGVRGIQVVGGRRGKMDVVFTNCHIKLVKLEGGASLRDQDVVRISKDFCSPYVTIMTQSFTQIQNQAERGNFTYFVESLEGVGTEYLIGTNLSHHYKFTVELEQIGSVSLLGSILHLGMKSNFHLLGEMV
;
A
#
# COMPACT_ATOMS: atom_id res chain seq x y z
N MET A 1 -11.11 -7.87 36.25
CA MET A 1 -12.03 -7.27 35.28
C MET A 1 -12.49 -5.88 35.73
N LYS A 2 -12.28 -4.82 34.95
CA LYS A 2 -13.15 -3.62 34.98
C LYS A 2 -14.12 -3.70 33.80
N SER A 3 -15.38 -3.30 34.01
CA SER A 3 -16.39 -3.24 32.94
C SER A 3 -17.07 -1.89 32.95
N ILE A 4 -17.15 -1.25 31.79
CA ILE A 4 -17.90 0.00 31.58
C ILE A 4 -18.96 -0.30 30.51
N SER A 5 -20.22 -0.02 30.84
CA SER A 5 -21.34 -0.10 29.91
C SER A 5 -21.91 1.30 29.72
N ILE A 6 -22.00 1.75 28.47
CA ILE A 6 -22.65 3.00 28.08
C ILE A 6 -23.95 2.63 27.38
N GLN A 7 -25.04 3.22 27.86
CA GLN A 7 -26.37 3.06 27.31
C GLN A 7 -26.93 4.43 26.97
N PHE A 8 -27.33 4.63 25.71
CA PHE A 8 -28.05 5.83 25.32
C PHE A 8 -29.53 5.69 25.74
N LEU A 9 -30.05 6.68 26.48
CA LEU A 9 -31.43 6.72 26.97
C LEU A 9 -32.29 7.66 26.11
N THR A 10 -33.58 7.33 25.95
CA THR A 10 -34.54 8.13 25.18
C THR A 10 -35.00 9.41 25.90
N PRO A 11 -35.56 10.42 25.19
CA PRO A 11 -35.97 11.69 25.78
C PRO A 11 -37.20 11.65 26.67
N HIS A 12 -38.00 10.57 26.68
CA HIS A 12 -39.30 10.57 27.35
C HIS A 12 -39.25 10.49 28.89
N HIS A 13 -38.05 10.31 29.47
CA HIS A 13 -37.88 10.28 30.93
C HIS A 13 -36.83 11.22 31.52
N VAL A 14 -36.26 12.15 30.74
CA VAL A 14 -35.31 13.12 31.31
C VAL A 14 -35.48 14.49 30.67
N GLN A 15 -36.36 15.32 31.25
CA GLN A 15 -36.47 16.74 30.92
C GLN A 15 -35.26 17.57 31.43
N TRP A 16 -34.14 16.93 31.77
CA TRP A 16 -32.94 17.52 32.38
C TRP A 16 -31.59 16.89 31.96
N GLN A 17 -31.44 16.36 30.74
CA GLN A 17 -30.12 16.02 30.21
C GLN A 17 -29.95 16.51 28.78
N LYS A 18 -29.87 17.84 28.64
CA LYS A 18 -29.31 18.46 27.43
C LYS A 18 -27.78 18.35 27.35
N ASP A 19 -27.10 17.89 28.40
CA ASP A 19 -25.63 17.96 28.47
C ASP A 19 -25.00 16.73 29.14
N LEU A 20 -25.39 15.49 28.81
CA LEU A 20 -24.50 14.35 29.07
C LEU A 20 -23.41 14.30 28.00
N VAL A 21 -22.53 15.31 28.03
CA VAL A 21 -21.37 15.43 27.16
C VAL A 21 -20.26 14.56 27.75
N LEU A 22 -20.44 13.23 27.69
CA LEU A 22 -19.43 12.26 28.09
C LEU A 22 -18.33 12.27 27.03
N LYS A 23 -17.38 13.20 27.17
CA LYS A 23 -16.32 13.41 26.16
C LYS A 23 -15.22 12.37 26.22
N LEU A 24 -14.95 11.78 27.38
CA LEU A 24 -13.78 10.91 27.57
C LEU A 24 -14.10 9.75 28.52
N ILE A 25 -13.85 8.53 28.04
CA ILE A 25 -13.85 7.32 28.87
C ILE A 25 -12.45 6.75 28.86
N ARG A 26 -11.86 6.60 30.05
CA ARG A 26 -10.51 6.07 30.22
C ARG A 26 -10.56 4.81 31.06
N MET A 27 -10.10 3.70 30.48
CA MET A 27 -9.79 2.49 31.24
C MET A 27 -8.30 2.48 31.57
N SER A 28 -7.97 2.57 32.86
CA SER A 28 -6.60 2.46 33.35
C SER A 28 -6.30 1.02 33.77
N PRO A 29 -5.21 0.41 33.29
CA PRO A 29 -4.86 -0.96 33.59
C PRO A 29 -4.58 -1.16 35.08
N THR A 30 -4.97 -2.31 35.63
CA THR A 30 -4.57 -2.73 36.98
C THR A 30 -3.34 -3.64 36.90
N SER A 31 -2.50 -3.64 37.94
CA SER A 31 -1.24 -4.41 37.99
C SER A 31 -1.40 -5.93 37.90
N LEU A 32 -2.63 -6.46 37.84
CA LEU A 32 -3.01 -7.88 37.95
C LEU A 32 -3.77 -8.43 36.72
N GLN A 33 -3.68 -7.79 35.55
CA GLN A 33 -4.40 -8.25 34.35
C GLN A 33 -3.78 -9.54 33.78
N SER A 34 -4.56 -10.63 33.79
CA SER A 34 -4.22 -11.89 33.10
C SER A 34 -4.78 -11.89 31.67
N ALA A 35 -4.26 -12.76 30.81
CA ALA A 35 -4.75 -12.92 29.43
C ALA A 35 -6.25 -13.31 29.38
N SER A 36 -6.73 -14.03 30.39
CA SER A 36 -8.08 -14.58 30.48
C SER A 36 -9.15 -13.60 30.98
N ASP A 37 -8.77 -12.39 31.40
CA ASP A 37 -9.70 -11.42 32.00
C ASP A 37 -9.46 -9.99 31.47
N PRO A 38 -9.90 -9.68 30.23
CA PRO A 38 -9.76 -8.35 29.65
C PRO A 38 -10.70 -7.34 30.29
N ASP A 39 -10.27 -6.09 30.34
CA ASP A 39 -11.14 -4.97 30.63
C ASP A 39 -12.20 -4.83 29.53
N LYS A 40 -13.47 -4.65 29.91
CA LYS A 40 -14.60 -4.63 28.96
C LYS A 40 -15.20 -3.23 28.79
N ILE A 41 -15.35 -2.81 27.54
CA ILE A 41 -16.10 -1.62 27.14
C ILE A 41 -17.30 -2.09 26.31
N SER A 42 -18.50 -1.65 26.64
CA SER A 42 -19.69 -1.91 25.83
C SER A 42 -20.45 -0.62 25.58
N VAL A 43 -20.70 -0.33 24.31
CA VAL A 43 -21.51 0.81 23.86
C VAL A 43 -22.67 0.24 23.07
N THR A 44 -23.87 0.37 23.62
CA THR A 44 -25.08 -0.20 23.03
C THR A 44 -26.23 0.78 23.10
N ASN A 45 -27.14 0.69 22.11
CA ASN A 45 -28.44 1.32 22.23
C ASN A 45 -29.38 0.41 23.02
N THR A 46 -30.09 0.99 23.98
CA THR A 46 -31.01 0.25 24.86
C THR A 46 -32.36 0.01 24.20
N TYR A 47 -32.69 0.79 23.15
CA TYR A 47 -34.00 0.76 22.48
C TYR A 47 -33.82 0.65 20.96
N PRO A 48 -33.92 -0.57 20.37
CA PRO A 48 -33.64 -0.81 18.96
C PRO A 48 -34.56 0.00 18.01
N ASP A 49 -35.76 0.36 18.47
CA ASP A 49 -36.74 1.14 17.69
C ASP A 49 -36.52 2.66 17.74
N VAL A 50 -35.55 3.15 18.53
CA VAL A 50 -35.28 4.58 18.69
C VAL A 50 -33.83 4.87 18.35
N LEU A 51 -33.61 5.62 17.26
CA LEU A 51 -32.28 6.01 16.84
C LEU A 51 -31.62 6.93 17.90
N PRO A 52 -30.40 6.59 18.37
CA PRO A 52 -29.61 7.44 19.24
C PRO A 52 -29.37 8.82 18.61
N GLN A 53 -29.33 9.86 19.44
CA GLN A 53 -28.90 11.19 18.99
C GLN A 53 -27.44 11.16 18.50
N PRO A 54 -27.07 11.99 17.51
CA PRO A 54 -25.69 12.15 17.09
C PRO A 54 -24.78 12.47 18.27
N HIS A 55 -23.70 11.71 18.40
CA HIS A 55 -22.75 11.87 19.50
C HIS A 55 -21.30 11.73 19.01
N ASN A 56 -20.38 12.36 19.74
CA ASN A 56 -18.95 12.17 19.59
C ASN A 56 -18.41 11.61 20.89
N LEU A 57 -17.76 10.44 20.85
CA LEU A 57 -17.22 9.78 22.03
C LEU A 57 -15.74 9.45 21.84
N THR A 58 -14.91 9.90 22.79
CA THR A 58 -13.51 9.51 22.87
C THR A 58 -13.33 8.41 23.91
N ILE A 59 -12.70 7.30 23.50
CA ILE A 59 -12.42 6.14 24.34
C ILE A 59 -10.92 5.90 24.38
N VAL A 60 -10.38 5.64 25.56
CA VAL A 60 -8.99 5.20 25.74
C VAL A 60 -9.01 3.77 26.26
N ALA A 61 -8.63 2.83 25.40
CA ALA A 61 -8.48 1.42 25.67
C ALA A 61 -6.98 1.12 25.91
N ALA A 62 -6.61 0.78 27.15
CA ALA A 62 -5.22 0.53 27.52
C ALA A 62 -5.04 -0.88 28.07
N GLY A 63 -3.94 -1.54 27.68
CA GLY A 63 -3.61 -2.88 28.15
C GLY A 63 -4.40 -4.00 27.46
N ASN A 64 -4.97 -4.91 28.24
CA ASN A 64 -5.81 -6.00 27.73
C ASN A 64 -7.28 -5.54 27.73
N THR A 65 -7.81 -5.19 26.56
CA THR A 65 -9.16 -4.61 26.43
C THR A 65 -9.98 -5.33 25.36
N PHE A 66 -11.22 -5.65 25.72
CA PHE A 66 -12.27 -6.06 24.80
C PHE A 66 -13.32 -4.95 24.71
N ALA A 67 -13.71 -4.55 23.50
CA ALA A 67 -14.76 -3.57 23.29
C ALA A 67 -15.88 -4.10 22.37
N ASP A 68 -17.10 -3.65 22.61
CA ASP A 68 -18.26 -4.03 21.80
C ASP A 68 -19.11 -2.79 21.51
N PHE A 69 -19.28 -2.48 20.23
CA PHE A 69 -20.01 -1.33 19.71
C PHE A 69 -21.16 -1.83 18.85
N TYR A 70 -22.37 -1.86 19.41
CA TYR A 70 -23.53 -2.44 18.74
C TYR A 70 -24.69 -1.45 18.71
N GLU A 71 -25.35 -1.33 17.53
CA GLU A 71 -26.50 -0.43 17.31
C GLU A 71 -26.27 1.00 17.81
N THR A 72 -25.05 1.53 17.68
CA THR A 72 -24.68 2.80 18.31
C THR A 72 -25.40 4.01 17.72
N GLY A 73 -26.04 3.89 16.56
CA GLY A 73 -26.67 5.02 15.85
C GLY A 73 -25.65 5.96 15.21
N ARG A 74 -26.12 7.11 14.74
CA ARG A 74 -25.29 8.13 14.11
C ARG A 74 -24.29 8.72 15.09
N GLY A 75 -23.01 8.82 14.71
CA GLY A 75 -22.00 9.39 15.59
C GLY A 75 -20.56 9.17 15.13
N ASN A 76 -19.61 9.79 15.84
CA ASN A 76 -18.18 9.59 15.64
C ASN A 76 -17.54 9.03 16.92
N PHE A 77 -16.80 7.93 16.76
CA PHE A 77 -16.01 7.31 17.82
C PHE A 77 -14.53 7.55 17.54
N GLU A 78 -13.83 8.12 18.52
CA GLU A 78 -12.37 8.23 18.53
C GLU A 78 -11.81 7.28 19.58
N ILE A 79 -11.16 6.20 19.15
CA ILE A 79 -10.72 5.13 20.04
C ILE A 79 -9.20 5.11 20.05
N TYR A 80 -8.60 5.39 21.20
CA TYR A 80 -7.16 5.33 21.42
C TYR A 80 -6.78 3.99 22.04
N VAL A 81 -6.07 3.16 21.27
CA VAL A 81 -5.52 1.88 21.73
C VAL A 81 -4.11 2.13 22.22
N GLN A 82 -3.88 1.97 23.52
CA GLN A 82 -2.60 2.23 24.18
C GLN A 82 -1.97 0.92 24.69
N PRO A 83 -0.69 0.66 24.37
CA PRO A 83 0.01 -0.49 24.93
C PRO A 83 0.22 -0.31 26.44
N PHE A 84 0.24 -1.43 27.17
CA PHE A 84 0.64 -1.48 28.57
C PHE A 84 1.89 -2.35 28.71
N LYS A 85 2.94 -1.79 29.33
CA LYS A 85 4.25 -2.44 29.49
C LYS A 85 4.82 -2.99 28.16
N GLY A 86 4.60 -2.27 27.06
CA GLY A 86 5.08 -2.65 25.73
C GLY A 86 4.25 -3.72 25.00
N SER A 87 3.23 -4.29 25.64
CA SER A 87 2.28 -5.24 25.05
C SER A 87 0.94 -4.56 24.76
N ALA A 88 0.23 -5.02 23.73
CA ALA A 88 -1.13 -4.57 23.45
C ALA A 88 -1.99 -5.77 23.09
N ARG A 89 -3.13 -5.91 23.77
CA ARG A 89 -4.15 -6.92 23.48
C ARG A 89 -5.47 -6.21 23.38
N PHE A 90 -5.83 -5.89 22.15
CA PHE A 90 -7.06 -5.17 21.87
C PHE A 90 -7.92 -6.02 20.94
N SER A 91 -9.17 -6.23 21.33
CA SER A 91 -10.20 -6.81 20.46
C SER A 91 -11.43 -5.93 20.52
N ALA A 92 -12.01 -5.61 19.38
CA ALA A 92 -13.26 -4.88 19.35
C ALA A 92 -14.20 -5.38 18.26
N ASN A 93 -15.49 -5.46 18.59
CA ASN A 93 -16.56 -5.71 17.64
C ASN A 93 -17.31 -4.41 17.33
N PHE A 94 -17.58 -4.17 16.04
CA PHE A 94 -18.22 -2.95 15.55
C PHE A 94 -19.40 -3.29 14.64
N SER A 95 -20.56 -2.73 14.95
CA SER A 95 -21.70 -2.66 14.02
C SER A 95 -21.46 -1.51 13.06
N VAL A 96 -21.06 -1.83 11.82
CA VAL A 96 -20.70 -0.82 10.81
C VAL A 96 -21.93 -0.41 10.02
N THR A 97 -22.24 0.89 10.03
CA THR A 97 -23.34 1.52 9.29
C THR A 97 -22.82 2.74 8.52
N ASN A 98 -23.57 3.23 7.53
CA ASN A 98 -23.20 4.45 6.80
C ASN A 98 -23.24 5.74 7.65
N GLU A 99 -23.80 5.69 8.86
CA GLU A 99 -24.02 6.85 9.71
C GLU A 99 -23.04 6.95 10.89
N THR A 100 -22.28 5.88 11.15
CA THR A 100 -21.36 5.80 12.29
C THR A 100 -19.92 5.76 11.82
N LYS A 101 -19.07 6.66 12.28
CA LYS A 101 -17.64 6.66 11.97
C LYS A 101 -16.81 6.20 13.16
N TYR A 102 -15.85 5.32 12.90
CA TYR A 102 -14.85 4.85 13.85
C TYR A 102 -13.45 5.27 13.38
N THR A 103 -12.81 6.15 14.14
CA THR A 103 -11.39 6.50 14.01
C THR A 103 -10.63 5.82 15.14
N ILE A 104 -9.70 4.93 14.82
CA ILE A 104 -9.01 4.11 15.83
C ILE A 104 -7.52 4.45 15.80
N ALA A 105 -7.07 5.25 16.75
CA ALA A 105 -5.68 5.62 16.91
C ALA A 105 -4.92 4.57 17.73
N VAL A 106 -4.05 3.81 17.07
CA VAL A 106 -3.24 2.74 17.68
C VAL A 106 -1.85 3.26 17.99
N LYS A 107 -1.50 3.36 19.27
CA LYS A 107 -0.20 3.84 19.75
C LYS A 107 0.86 2.74 19.73
N ILE A 108 1.11 2.18 18.55
CA ILE A 108 2.06 1.08 18.33
C ILE A 108 2.80 1.36 17.04
N SER A 109 4.13 1.22 17.07
CA SER A 109 4.93 1.41 15.86
C SER A 109 4.60 0.34 14.80
N PRO A 110 4.40 0.73 13.53
CA PRO A 110 4.03 -0.20 12.45
C PRO A 110 4.94 -1.43 12.32
N TYR A 111 6.25 -1.26 12.48
CA TYR A 111 7.24 -2.35 12.37
C TYR A 111 7.05 -3.50 13.37
N LYS A 112 6.23 -3.31 14.42
CA LYS A 112 5.89 -4.38 15.36
C LYS A 112 4.89 -5.38 14.78
N ILE A 113 4.20 -5.07 13.69
CA ILE A 113 3.25 -5.98 13.04
C ILE A 113 4.05 -7.08 12.33
N CYS A 114 4.03 -8.30 12.86
CA CYS A 114 4.78 -9.43 12.33
C CYS A 114 3.94 -10.34 11.43
N ASP A 115 2.62 -10.27 11.55
CA ASP A 115 1.67 -11.03 10.74
C ASP A 115 0.32 -10.31 10.69
N SER A 116 -0.45 -10.56 9.63
CA SER A 116 -1.81 -10.05 9.50
C SER A 116 -2.71 -11.07 8.82
N ASP A 117 -4.00 -11.06 9.15
CA ASP A 117 -5.02 -11.96 8.62
C ASP A 117 -6.34 -11.20 8.46
N ILE A 118 -7.09 -11.55 7.42
CA ILE A 118 -8.45 -11.05 7.18
C ILE A 118 -9.36 -12.20 6.79
N ARG A 119 -10.47 -12.34 7.53
CA ARG A 119 -11.46 -13.39 7.30
C ARG A 119 -12.82 -12.77 7.04
N ILE A 120 -13.47 -13.21 5.98
CA ILE A 120 -14.80 -12.76 5.60
C ILE A 120 -15.75 -13.95 5.72
N THR A 121 -16.77 -13.83 6.57
CA THR A 121 -17.77 -14.88 6.83
C THR A 121 -19.17 -14.25 6.78
N GLY A 122 -19.87 -14.40 5.65
CA GLY A 122 -21.14 -13.71 5.42
C GLY A 122 -20.96 -12.20 5.52
N GLU A 123 -21.75 -11.54 6.37
CA GLU A 123 -21.71 -10.09 6.63
C GLU A 123 -20.69 -9.70 7.71
N ARG A 124 -19.81 -10.62 8.12
CA ARG A 124 -18.78 -10.38 9.13
C ARG A 124 -17.40 -10.37 8.52
N VAL A 125 -16.61 -9.36 8.87
CA VAL A 125 -15.19 -9.27 8.54
C VAL A 125 -14.40 -9.25 9.83
N GLU A 126 -13.42 -10.13 9.94
CA GLU A 126 -12.48 -10.18 11.05
C GLU A 126 -11.09 -9.81 10.54
N ILE A 127 -10.49 -8.78 11.13
CA ILE A 127 -9.13 -8.31 10.84
C ILE A 127 -8.30 -8.57 12.09
N GLN A 128 -7.16 -9.24 11.92
CA GLN A 128 -6.23 -9.49 13.01
C GLN A 128 -4.82 -9.07 12.61
N LEU A 129 -4.17 -8.27 13.46
CA LEU A 129 -2.78 -7.88 13.36
C LEU A 129 -2.03 -8.47 14.55
N LYS A 130 -1.05 -9.33 14.29
CA LYS A 130 -0.19 -9.92 15.33
C LYS A 130 1.04 -9.03 15.54
N LEU A 131 1.41 -8.81 16.80
CA LEU A 131 2.47 -7.89 17.19
C LEU A 131 3.64 -8.65 17.84
N SER A 132 4.81 -8.64 17.19
CA SER A 132 6.10 -9.19 17.63
C SER A 132 6.15 -10.68 18.06
N ASN A 133 7.32 -11.30 17.86
CA ASN A 133 7.50 -12.76 17.75
C ASN A 133 7.99 -13.47 19.05
N ALA A 134 7.88 -12.86 20.24
CA ALA A 134 8.53 -13.37 21.46
C ALA A 134 7.59 -14.25 22.33
N SER A 135 7.61 -15.54 21.99
CA SER A 135 7.42 -16.77 22.78
C SER A 135 6.39 -16.94 23.91
N GLU A 136 5.83 -15.94 24.62
CA GLU A 136 4.93 -16.28 25.76
C GLU A 136 3.72 -15.38 26.04
N ASN A 137 3.45 -14.33 25.25
CA ASN A 137 2.19 -13.58 25.40
C ASN A 137 1.86 -12.81 24.12
N GLU A 138 1.15 -13.45 23.17
CA GLU A 138 0.82 -12.84 21.88
C GLU A 138 0.10 -11.50 22.08
N SER A 139 0.78 -10.42 21.66
CA SER A 139 0.17 -9.10 21.53
C SER A 139 -0.54 -9.07 20.17
N PHE A 140 -1.75 -8.51 20.15
CA PHE A 140 -2.55 -8.46 18.95
C PHE A 140 -3.49 -7.25 18.98
N ILE A 141 -3.92 -6.88 17.79
CA ILE A 141 -5.04 -5.97 17.56
C ILE A 141 -6.01 -6.72 16.69
N LYS A 142 -7.26 -6.81 17.13
CA LYS A 142 -8.32 -7.52 16.44
C LYS A 142 -9.55 -6.63 16.29
N PHE A 143 -10.10 -6.60 15.08
CA PHE A 143 -11.31 -5.88 14.75
C PHE A 143 -12.31 -6.86 14.13
N GLY A 144 -13.46 -7.02 14.75
CA GLY A 144 -14.63 -7.68 14.18
C GLY A 144 -15.58 -6.62 13.66
N LEU A 145 -15.88 -6.64 12.37
CA LEU A 145 -16.82 -5.74 11.71
C LEU A 145 -18.05 -6.55 11.32
N GLN A 146 -19.21 -6.14 11.82
CA GLN A 146 -20.50 -6.68 11.39
C GLN A 146 -21.21 -5.61 10.59
N PHE A 147 -21.44 -5.88 9.31
CA PHE A 147 -22.13 -4.95 8.42
C PHE A 147 -23.63 -5.18 8.52
N SER A 148 -24.40 -4.11 8.70
CA SER A 148 -25.86 -4.13 8.68
C SER A 148 -26.35 -3.04 7.74
N ASN A 149 -27.17 -3.38 6.73
CA ASN A 149 -27.71 -2.43 5.75
C ASN A 149 -26.65 -1.63 4.96
N VAL A 150 -25.52 -2.26 4.59
CA VAL A 150 -24.53 -1.64 3.69
C VAL A 150 -24.68 -2.26 2.31
N SER A 151 -25.23 -1.50 1.36
CA SER A 151 -25.56 -1.99 0.01
C SER A 151 -24.33 -2.30 -0.86
N ASP A 152 -23.15 -1.82 -0.48
CA ASP A 152 -21.88 -2.08 -1.18
C ASP A 152 -20.68 -2.01 -0.22
N PHE A 153 -20.58 -2.95 0.70
CA PHE A 153 -19.45 -3.03 1.65
C PHE A 153 -18.15 -3.46 0.97
N THR A 154 -18.19 -3.85 -0.31
CA THR A 154 -17.00 -4.22 -1.10
C THR A 154 -16.22 -3.02 -1.63
N ASP A 155 -16.82 -1.82 -1.62
CA ASP A 155 -16.13 -0.58 -2.02
C ASP A 155 -15.15 -0.11 -0.93
N PHE A 156 -13.86 -0.16 -1.30
CA PHE A 156 -12.72 0.28 -0.50
C PHE A 156 -12.82 1.73 -0.03
N GLU A 157 -13.30 2.65 -0.87
CA GLU A 157 -13.37 4.07 -0.52
C GLU A 157 -14.43 4.34 0.55
N ASN A 158 -15.50 3.57 0.55
CA ASN A 158 -16.58 3.73 1.51
C ASN A 158 -16.21 3.15 2.86
N LEU A 159 -15.55 1.99 2.91
CA LEU A 159 -15.09 1.43 4.18
C LEU A 159 -14.10 2.36 4.89
N GLY A 160 -13.13 2.94 4.17
CA GLY A 160 -12.13 3.84 4.76
C GLY A 160 -12.72 5.13 5.37
N LYS A 161 -13.89 5.58 4.90
CA LYS A 161 -14.60 6.75 5.47
C LYS A 161 -15.25 6.45 6.81
N ILE A 162 -15.66 5.18 7.01
CA ILE A 162 -16.50 4.73 8.12
C ILE A 162 -15.64 4.04 9.19
N PHE A 163 -14.58 3.33 8.80
CA PHE A 163 -13.69 2.59 9.69
C PHE A 163 -12.23 2.86 9.33
N SER A 164 -11.53 3.62 10.18
CA SER A 164 -10.18 4.09 9.90
C SER A 164 -9.21 3.83 11.07
N PRO A 165 -8.52 2.68 11.06
CA PRO A 165 -7.40 2.44 11.96
C PRO A 165 -6.14 3.18 11.50
N ILE A 166 -5.54 3.93 12.42
CA ILE A 166 -4.37 4.78 12.18
C ILE A 166 -3.33 4.47 13.25
N PHE A 167 -2.12 4.14 12.84
CA PHE A 167 -0.98 3.98 13.73
C PHE A 167 -0.38 5.35 14.03
N ILE A 168 -0.11 5.61 15.30
CA ILE A 168 0.41 6.88 15.79
C ILE A 168 1.65 6.69 16.65
N SER A 169 2.51 7.71 16.65
CA SER A 169 3.74 7.77 17.43
C SER A 169 3.49 8.02 18.91
N ASP A 170 4.57 8.06 19.70
CA ASP A 170 4.49 8.45 21.10
C ASP A 170 3.98 9.89 21.31
N LEU A 171 4.21 10.74 20.30
CA LEU A 171 3.80 12.14 20.21
C LEU A 171 2.44 12.31 19.53
N TYR A 172 1.69 11.23 19.27
CA TYR A 172 0.39 11.25 18.60
C TYR A 172 0.43 11.78 17.17
N THR A 173 1.58 11.69 16.50
CA THR A 173 1.69 11.95 15.06
C THR A 173 1.36 10.70 14.28
N THR A 174 0.72 10.86 13.11
CA THR A 174 0.39 9.72 12.24
C THR A 174 1.65 9.07 11.70
N GLU A 175 1.76 7.76 11.90
CA GLU A 175 2.86 6.94 11.40
C GLU A 175 2.46 6.16 10.15
N ALA A 176 1.26 5.56 10.15
CA ALA A 176 0.72 4.81 9.02
C ALA A 176 -0.81 4.68 9.12
N SER A 177 -1.50 4.56 8.00
CA SER A 177 -2.94 4.25 7.96
C SER A 177 -3.16 2.83 7.46
N LEU A 178 -4.07 2.08 8.11
CA LEU A 178 -4.45 0.75 7.63
C LEU A 178 -5.48 0.88 6.51
N LEU A 179 -5.13 0.37 5.35
CA LEU A 179 -5.99 0.23 4.18
C LEU A 179 -6.51 -1.21 4.13
N ILE A 180 -7.81 -1.37 3.89
CA ILE A 180 -8.50 -2.66 3.94
C ILE A 180 -9.21 -2.88 2.61
N ASN A 181 -8.71 -3.80 1.79
CA ASN A 181 -9.35 -4.18 0.54
C ASN A 181 -10.11 -5.50 0.73
N LEU A 182 -11.44 -5.42 0.83
CA LEU A 182 -12.29 -6.59 1.04
C LEU A 182 -12.48 -7.44 -0.22
N HIS A 183 -12.32 -6.85 -1.41
CA HIS A 183 -12.40 -7.58 -2.68
C HIS A 183 -11.21 -8.52 -2.85
N THR A 184 -10.00 -8.00 -2.67
CA THR A 184 -8.76 -8.81 -2.78
C THR A 184 -8.41 -9.53 -1.48
N ARG A 185 -9.09 -9.22 -0.37
CA ARG A 185 -8.79 -9.72 0.99
C ARG A 185 -7.36 -9.36 1.41
N GLU A 186 -6.96 -8.12 1.11
CA GLU A 186 -5.63 -7.63 1.41
C GLU A 186 -5.67 -6.48 2.41
N LEU A 187 -4.63 -6.45 3.25
CA LEU A 187 -4.35 -5.36 4.19
C LEU A 187 -3.06 -4.68 3.74
N GLN A 188 -3.08 -3.35 3.74
CA GLN A 188 -1.92 -2.54 3.39
C GLN A 188 -1.73 -1.42 4.40
N LEU A 189 -0.49 -1.04 4.68
CA LEU A 189 -0.17 0.15 5.46
C LEU A 189 0.28 1.27 4.54
N LEU A 190 -0.43 2.39 4.57
CA LEU A 190 -0.03 3.61 3.88
C LEU A 190 0.83 4.48 4.80
N HIS A 191 2.08 4.68 4.43
CA HIS A 191 3.05 5.54 5.09
C HIS A 191 3.22 6.80 4.24
N VAL A 192 2.65 7.92 4.68
CA VAL A 192 2.89 9.22 4.06
C VAL A 192 4.09 9.85 4.72
N CYS A 193 5.17 10.00 3.96
CA CYS A 193 6.44 10.54 4.40
C CYS A 193 6.58 11.95 3.79
N PRO A 194 6.11 13.01 4.47
CA PRO A 194 6.13 14.37 3.94
C PRO A 194 7.55 14.89 3.76
N GLU A 195 7.74 16.07 3.20
CA GLU A 195 9.07 16.71 3.19
C GLU A 195 9.39 17.26 4.59
N GLU A 196 10.53 16.90 5.16
CA GLU A 196 10.96 17.35 6.49
C GLU A 196 12.47 17.53 6.55
N VAL A 197 12.93 18.55 7.31
CA VAL A 197 14.36 18.75 7.58
C VAL A 197 14.89 17.57 8.38
N GLU A 198 16.04 17.04 7.96
CA GLU A 198 16.69 15.92 8.65
C GLU A 198 16.91 16.24 10.14
N ASN A 199 16.49 15.30 10.98
CA ASN A 199 16.74 15.26 12.40
C ASN A 199 16.97 13.81 12.85
N LEU A 200 17.34 13.60 14.12
CA LEU A 200 17.64 12.26 14.64
C LEU A 200 16.43 11.31 14.56
N ASN A 201 15.20 11.82 14.50
CA ASN A 201 13.98 11.04 14.56
C ASN A 201 13.42 10.65 13.18
N ASN A 202 13.84 11.30 12.09
CA ASN A 202 13.39 11.00 10.72
C ASN A 202 14.46 10.33 9.84
N ARG A 203 15.45 9.66 10.45
CA ARG A 203 16.49 8.94 9.68
C ARG A 203 16.00 7.63 9.07
N VAL A 204 15.16 6.90 9.79
CA VAL A 204 14.74 5.55 9.42
C VAL A 204 13.24 5.42 9.54
N LYS A 205 12.59 4.98 8.46
CA LYS A 205 11.19 4.56 8.46
C LYS A 205 11.13 3.05 8.22
N SER A 206 10.33 2.35 9.02
CA SER A 206 10.14 0.90 8.88
C SER A 206 8.67 0.56 8.80
N GLY A 207 8.30 -0.16 7.74
CA GLY A 207 6.97 -0.70 7.51
C GLY A 207 6.64 -1.84 8.46
N GLY A 208 5.39 -2.30 8.42
CA GLY A 208 4.99 -3.54 9.07
C GLY A 208 5.65 -4.73 8.39
N ILE A 209 6.23 -5.64 9.16
CA ILE A 209 6.91 -6.84 8.64
C ILE A 209 5.88 -7.79 8.01
N GLY A 210 4.73 -7.95 8.67
CA GLY A 210 3.70 -8.93 8.34
C GLY A 210 2.49 -8.40 7.58
N VAL A 211 2.64 -7.29 6.88
CA VAL A 211 1.59 -6.65 6.09
C VAL A 211 2.24 -5.90 4.94
N LYS A 212 1.55 -5.76 3.80
CA LYS A 212 2.04 -4.97 2.66
C LYS A 212 2.17 -3.50 3.06
N ASN A 213 3.16 -2.80 2.53
CA ASN A 213 3.40 -1.39 2.79
C ASN A 213 3.38 -0.59 1.50
N ILE A 214 2.81 0.61 1.58
CA ILE A 214 2.89 1.63 0.55
C ILE A 214 3.54 2.85 1.19
N PHE A 215 4.75 3.19 0.74
CA PHE A 215 5.44 4.39 1.15
C PHE A 215 5.27 5.46 0.08
N ARG A 216 4.75 6.63 0.45
CA ARG A 216 4.76 7.84 -0.39
C ARG A 216 5.82 8.76 0.16
N ILE A 217 6.92 8.94 -0.56
CA ILE A 217 8.17 9.54 -0.07
C ILE A 217 8.39 10.88 -0.75
N ARG A 218 8.48 11.95 0.05
CA ARG A 218 8.77 13.32 -0.41
C ARG A 218 10.09 13.89 0.12
N ASP A 219 11.07 13.04 0.44
CA ASP A 219 12.43 13.42 0.91
C ASP A 219 12.63 13.60 2.44
N SER A 220 11.72 13.12 3.30
CA SER A 220 11.93 13.16 4.77
C SER A 220 12.94 12.14 5.32
N PHE A 221 13.12 10.99 4.67
CA PHE A 221 13.82 9.85 5.28
C PHE A 221 15.04 9.42 4.48
N ARG A 222 16.14 9.21 5.21
CA ARG A 222 17.39 8.67 4.67
C ARG A 222 17.33 7.17 4.42
N THR A 223 16.49 6.44 5.15
CA THR A 223 16.37 5.00 4.97
C THR A 223 14.94 4.52 5.18
N VAL A 224 14.40 3.79 4.22
CA VAL A 224 13.06 3.21 4.27
C VAL A 224 13.16 1.70 4.12
N HIS A 225 12.55 0.97 5.06
CA HIS A 225 12.50 -0.49 5.06
C HIS A 225 11.07 -0.98 4.84
N GLY A 226 10.90 -1.83 3.83
CA GLY A 226 9.71 -2.67 3.65
C GLY A 226 9.63 -3.80 4.66
N GLY A 227 8.80 -4.80 4.35
CA GLY A 227 8.54 -5.99 5.13
C GLY A 227 8.83 -7.27 4.36
N LYS A 228 8.04 -8.31 4.63
CA LYS A 228 8.18 -9.64 3.99
C LYS A 228 7.29 -9.83 2.75
N PHE A 229 6.43 -8.86 2.45
CA PHE A 229 5.40 -8.92 1.41
C PHE A 229 5.69 -7.91 0.28
N ASP A 230 4.84 -7.89 -0.75
CA ASP A 230 4.95 -6.98 -1.88
C ASP A 230 4.71 -5.53 -1.44
N ASP A 231 5.79 -4.76 -1.30
CA ASP A 231 5.75 -3.36 -0.90
C ASP A 231 5.87 -2.41 -2.10
N ALA A 232 5.32 -1.20 -1.96
CA ALA A 232 5.43 -0.14 -2.95
C ALA A 232 6.12 1.10 -2.35
N PHE A 233 7.07 1.64 -3.11
CA PHE A 233 7.80 2.87 -2.79
C PHE A 233 7.52 3.89 -3.90
N VAL A 234 6.69 4.87 -3.60
CA VAL A 234 6.30 5.95 -4.50
C VAL A 234 7.12 7.18 -4.17
N LEU A 235 7.95 7.64 -5.10
CA LEU A 235 8.75 8.87 -4.96
C LEU A 235 7.98 10.05 -5.54
N GLU A 236 7.67 11.05 -4.71
CA GLU A 236 6.75 12.16 -5.04
C GLU A 236 7.37 13.58 -5.04
N ASN A 237 8.68 13.74 -4.83
CA ASN A 237 9.32 15.07 -4.74
C ASN A 237 10.42 15.26 -5.79
N ASP A 238 11.08 16.41 -5.82
CA ASP A 238 12.07 16.76 -6.86
C ASP A 238 13.40 16.03 -6.70
N GLU A 239 13.72 15.63 -5.47
CA GLU A 239 14.93 14.89 -5.13
C GLU A 239 14.61 13.79 -4.11
N PHE A 240 15.33 12.67 -4.17
CA PHE A 240 15.34 11.66 -3.12
C PHE A 240 16.78 11.34 -2.77
N HIS A 241 17.14 11.58 -1.50
CA HIS A 241 18.48 11.33 -0.97
C HIS A 241 18.43 10.31 0.16
N GLY A 242 18.51 9.03 -0.19
CA GLY A 242 18.39 7.97 0.80
C GLY A 242 18.58 6.56 0.28
N GLN A 243 18.09 5.61 1.07
CA GLN A 243 18.19 4.18 0.82
C GLN A 243 16.82 3.53 0.98
N ILE A 244 16.40 2.76 -0.01
CA ILE A 244 15.20 1.95 0.00
C ILE A 244 15.62 0.49 0.07
N TYR A 245 14.99 -0.24 0.99
CA TYR A 245 15.17 -1.67 1.18
C TYR A 245 13.82 -2.37 1.08
N GLY A 246 13.54 -3.01 -0.06
CA GLY A 246 12.32 -3.78 -0.26
C GLY A 246 12.25 -5.06 0.58
N HIS A 247 13.41 -5.65 0.92
CA HIS A 247 13.49 -6.93 1.67
C HIS A 247 12.80 -8.10 0.94
N GLY A 248 11.72 -8.65 1.50
CA GLY A 248 11.00 -9.80 0.94
C GLY A 248 10.01 -9.41 -0.17
N GLY A 249 9.29 -10.38 -0.73
CA GLY A 249 8.23 -10.12 -1.71
C GLY A 249 8.70 -9.60 -3.08
N VAL A 250 7.75 -9.08 -3.85
CA VAL A 250 7.92 -8.41 -5.15
C VAL A 250 7.65 -6.92 -4.96
N ASN A 251 8.71 -6.14 -4.83
CA ASN A 251 8.62 -4.73 -4.46
C ASN A 251 8.65 -3.81 -5.68
N SER A 252 7.90 -2.72 -5.58
CA SER A 252 7.75 -1.73 -6.64
C SER A 252 8.40 -0.41 -6.26
N LEU A 253 9.25 0.11 -7.14
CA LEU A 253 9.68 1.51 -7.11
C LEU A 253 8.88 2.27 -8.18
N ILE A 254 8.10 3.26 -7.76
CA ILE A 254 7.22 4.04 -8.63
C ILE A 254 7.68 5.49 -8.57
N LEU A 255 8.01 6.04 -9.73
CA LEU A 255 8.37 7.44 -9.90
C LEU A 255 7.12 8.23 -10.24
N ASP A 256 6.74 9.18 -9.40
CA ASP A 256 5.57 10.04 -9.64
C ASP A 256 5.87 11.06 -10.76
N ASP A 257 4.86 11.39 -11.56
CA ASP A 257 5.01 12.32 -12.69
C ASP A 257 5.36 13.74 -12.25
N ARG A 258 5.03 14.12 -11.01
CA ARG A 258 5.38 15.42 -10.42
C ARG A 258 6.87 15.54 -10.09
N PHE A 259 7.61 14.44 -10.03
CA PHE A 259 9.04 14.42 -9.74
C PHE A 259 9.81 15.29 -10.75
N ASN A 260 10.31 16.46 -10.32
CA ASN A 260 10.87 17.51 -11.18
C ASN A 260 12.34 17.28 -11.59
N SER A 261 12.67 16.05 -11.96
CA SER A 261 13.95 15.72 -12.58
C SER A 261 13.81 15.66 -14.10
N SER A 262 14.83 16.07 -14.85
CA SER A 262 14.82 15.92 -16.31
C SER A 262 15.09 14.48 -16.74
N LEU A 263 15.89 13.75 -15.96
CA LEU A 263 16.32 12.38 -16.25
C LEU A 263 16.50 11.58 -14.97
N VAL A 264 15.85 10.42 -14.90
CA VAL A 264 16.06 9.46 -13.80
C VAL A 264 16.72 8.19 -14.34
N HIS A 265 17.83 7.79 -13.70
CA HIS A 265 18.42 6.48 -13.93
C HIS A 265 18.10 5.56 -12.75
N VAL A 266 17.50 4.40 -13.03
CA VAL A 266 17.35 3.32 -12.06
C VAL A 266 18.25 2.16 -12.49
N ASN A 267 19.33 1.93 -11.74
CA ASN A 267 20.26 0.83 -11.99
C ASN A 267 20.06 -0.28 -10.97
N LEU A 268 19.24 -1.28 -11.31
CA LEU A 268 18.92 -2.40 -10.43
C LEU A 268 20.08 -3.38 -10.23
N LYS A 269 21.12 -3.33 -11.08
CA LYS A 269 22.33 -4.14 -10.92
C LYS A 269 23.27 -3.54 -9.87
N GLU A 270 23.40 -2.23 -9.87
CA GLU A 270 24.17 -1.48 -8.86
C GLU A 270 23.34 -1.16 -7.61
N GLU A 271 22.03 -1.43 -7.67
CA GLU A 271 21.05 -1.09 -6.64
C GLU A 271 21.03 0.41 -6.33
N THR A 272 21.07 1.24 -7.37
CA THR A 272 21.11 2.69 -7.27
C THR A 272 20.04 3.37 -8.13
N ALA A 273 19.61 4.55 -7.71
CA ALA A 273 18.83 5.49 -8.49
C ALA A 273 19.53 6.85 -8.48
N THR A 274 19.59 7.53 -9.63
CA THR A 274 20.16 8.87 -9.77
C THR A 274 19.18 9.80 -10.46
N PHE A 275 19.20 11.06 -10.06
CA PHE A 275 18.28 12.10 -10.51
C PHE A 275 19.12 13.23 -11.09
N ASP A 276 18.99 13.51 -12.40
CA ASP A 276 19.83 14.47 -13.14
C ASP A 276 21.35 14.28 -12.97
N GLY A 277 21.78 13.04 -12.70
CA GLY A 277 23.18 12.69 -12.45
C GLY A 277 23.72 13.22 -11.11
N GLN A 278 22.87 13.80 -10.27
CA GLN A 278 23.22 14.30 -8.96
C GLN A 278 22.85 13.23 -7.92
N PHE A 279 23.88 12.54 -7.42
CA PHE A 279 23.82 11.57 -6.32
C PHE A 279 23.24 10.17 -6.63
N ASN A 280 23.80 9.17 -5.96
CA ASN A 280 23.33 7.78 -6.01
C ASN A 280 22.54 7.46 -4.74
N SER A 281 21.21 7.41 -4.87
CA SER A 281 20.33 6.87 -3.84
C SER A 281 20.28 5.35 -3.93
N GLY A 282 20.31 4.66 -2.80
CA GLY A 282 20.27 3.20 -2.77
C GLY A 282 18.85 2.67 -2.99
N VAL A 283 18.65 1.74 -3.91
CA VAL A 283 17.36 1.09 -4.20
C VAL A 283 17.55 -0.42 -4.28
N ARG A 284 17.39 -1.11 -3.15
CA ARG A 284 17.65 -2.55 -3.01
C ARG A 284 16.38 -3.37 -2.96
N GLY A 285 16.44 -4.57 -3.56
CA GLY A 285 15.34 -5.53 -3.50
C GLY A 285 14.08 -5.07 -4.24
N ILE A 286 14.25 -4.38 -5.38
CA ILE A 286 13.17 -3.91 -6.26
C ILE A 286 13.03 -4.86 -7.45
N GLN A 287 11.80 -5.24 -7.76
CA GLN A 287 11.46 -6.15 -8.86
C GLN A 287 10.49 -5.53 -9.87
N VAL A 288 9.85 -4.42 -9.52
CA VAL A 288 8.97 -3.65 -10.40
C VAL A 288 9.42 -2.20 -10.42
N VAL A 289 9.53 -1.62 -11.62
CA VAL A 289 9.85 -0.20 -11.80
C VAL A 289 8.74 0.46 -12.61
N GLY A 290 8.15 1.52 -12.05
CA GLY A 290 7.18 2.41 -12.67
C GLY A 290 7.83 3.76 -13.00
N GLY A 291 7.74 4.19 -14.25
CA GLY A 291 8.29 5.46 -14.74
C GLY A 291 7.29 6.63 -14.68
N ARG A 292 7.76 7.78 -15.15
CA ARG A 292 7.08 9.08 -15.14
C ARG A 292 6.54 9.38 -16.52
N ARG A 293 5.30 9.87 -16.59
CA ARG A 293 4.66 10.18 -17.88
C ARG A 293 5.32 11.38 -18.54
N GLY A 294 5.66 11.23 -19.82
CA GLY A 294 6.19 12.31 -20.66
C GLY A 294 7.55 12.84 -20.22
N LYS A 295 8.32 12.05 -19.47
CA LYS A 295 9.65 12.40 -18.96
C LYS A 295 10.61 11.24 -19.24
N MET A 296 11.88 11.55 -19.34
CA MET A 296 12.88 10.55 -19.70
C MET A 296 13.30 9.72 -18.48
N ASP A 297 13.08 8.41 -18.55
CA ASP A 297 13.57 7.45 -17.56
C ASP A 297 14.44 6.36 -18.19
N VAL A 298 15.53 6.00 -17.51
CA VAL A 298 16.46 4.96 -17.95
C VAL A 298 16.56 3.88 -16.89
N VAL A 299 16.13 2.66 -17.22
CA VAL A 299 16.16 1.52 -16.31
C VAL A 299 17.17 0.49 -16.78
N PHE A 300 18.20 0.24 -15.98
CA PHE A 300 19.08 -0.92 -16.13
C PHE A 300 18.55 -2.04 -15.25
N THR A 301 18.10 -3.12 -15.89
CA THR A 301 17.48 -4.25 -15.20
C THR A 301 18.51 -5.18 -14.54
N ASN A 302 18.05 -6.09 -13.69
CA ASN A 302 18.84 -7.17 -13.10
C ASN A 302 18.13 -8.54 -13.25
N CYS A 303 18.69 -9.60 -12.66
CA CYS A 303 18.12 -10.95 -12.72
C CYS A 303 16.73 -11.12 -12.10
N HIS A 304 16.37 -10.24 -11.16
CA HIS A 304 15.21 -10.40 -10.31
C HIS A 304 14.04 -9.51 -10.75
N ILE A 305 14.25 -8.64 -11.74
CA ILE A 305 13.19 -7.83 -12.33
C ILE A 305 12.04 -8.72 -12.82
N LYS A 306 10.82 -8.24 -12.63
CA LYS A 306 9.58 -8.88 -13.05
C LYS A 306 8.79 -7.99 -14.01
N LEU A 307 8.75 -6.69 -13.74
CA LEU A 307 8.00 -5.73 -14.54
C LEU A 307 8.75 -4.41 -14.67
N VAL A 308 8.85 -3.90 -15.89
CA VAL A 308 9.23 -2.52 -16.17
C VAL A 308 8.09 -1.86 -16.93
N LYS A 309 7.50 -0.82 -16.34
CA LYS A 309 6.44 -0.02 -16.95
C LYS A 309 6.86 1.43 -16.93
N LEU A 310 7.41 1.90 -18.04
CA LEU A 310 7.71 3.32 -18.22
C LEU A 310 6.52 3.98 -18.93
N GLU A 311 6.19 5.20 -18.53
CA GLU A 311 4.95 5.88 -18.93
C GLU A 311 5.13 6.74 -20.19
N GLY A 312 6.22 6.53 -20.92
CA GLY A 312 6.54 7.11 -22.21
C GLY A 312 7.34 8.41 -22.07
N GLY A 313 8.39 8.54 -22.89
CA GLY A 313 9.21 9.74 -22.95
C GLY A 313 8.48 10.93 -23.58
N ALA A 314 9.14 12.10 -23.61
CA ALA A 314 8.56 13.31 -24.22
C ALA A 314 8.70 13.33 -25.75
N SER A 315 9.75 12.68 -26.27
CA SER A 315 10.10 12.69 -27.69
C SER A 315 11.10 11.58 -28.03
N LEU A 316 11.42 11.38 -29.31
CA LEU A 316 12.51 10.49 -29.74
C LEU A 316 13.89 10.87 -29.17
N ARG A 317 14.09 12.15 -28.82
CA ARG A 317 15.33 12.63 -28.19
C ARG A 317 15.34 12.35 -26.69
N ASP A 318 14.18 12.46 -26.06
CA ASP A 318 13.96 12.32 -24.62
C ASP A 318 13.08 11.09 -24.35
N GLN A 319 13.52 9.96 -24.89
CA GLN A 319 12.82 8.69 -24.87
C GLN A 319 13.15 7.91 -23.60
N ASP A 320 12.19 7.11 -23.14
CA ASP A 320 12.44 6.11 -22.13
C ASP A 320 13.39 5.03 -22.64
N VAL A 321 14.26 4.51 -21.78
CA VAL A 321 15.21 3.47 -22.15
C VAL A 321 15.21 2.33 -21.15
N VAL A 322 14.89 1.13 -21.61
CA VAL A 322 15.02 -0.10 -20.83
C VAL A 322 16.24 -0.88 -21.33
N ARG A 323 17.24 -1.05 -20.46
CA ARG A 323 18.47 -1.81 -20.75
C ARG A 323 18.48 -3.12 -20.00
N ILE A 324 18.48 -4.21 -20.76
CA ILE A 324 18.65 -5.56 -20.24
C ILE A 324 20.05 -6.03 -20.61
N SER A 325 20.88 -6.21 -19.59
CA SER A 325 22.25 -6.67 -19.71
C SER A 325 22.34 -8.14 -20.13
N LYS A 326 23.51 -8.51 -20.68
CA LYS A 326 23.93 -9.88 -21.00
C LYS A 326 24.14 -10.78 -19.75
N ASP A 327 23.56 -10.45 -18.61
CA ASP A 327 23.87 -11.14 -17.36
C ASP A 327 23.61 -12.66 -17.47
N PHE A 328 24.33 -13.48 -16.67
CA PHE A 328 24.25 -14.95 -16.65
C PHE A 328 22.90 -15.50 -16.08
N CYS A 329 21.89 -14.64 -16.15
CA CYS A 329 20.47 -14.72 -15.84
C CYS A 329 19.57 -15.55 -16.74
N SER A 330 18.51 -16.21 -16.27
CA SER A 330 17.33 -16.49 -17.11
C SER A 330 16.09 -15.75 -16.56
N PRO A 331 16.01 -14.42 -16.70
CA PRO A 331 14.94 -13.66 -16.10
C PRO A 331 13.60 -13.94 -16.81
N TYR A 332 12.50 -13.78 -16.07
CA TYR A 332 11.15 -13.73 -16.62
C TYR A 332 10.62 -12.32 -16.43
N VAL A 333 10.60 -11.53 -17.50
CA VAL A 333 10.35 -10.08 -17.45
C VAL A 333 9.20 -9.70 -18.35
N THR A 334 8.30 -8.89 -17.82
CA THR A 334 7.32 -8.16 -18.59
C THR A 334 7.77 -6.71 -18.76
N ILE A 335 7.71 -6.19 -19.98
CA ILE A 335 8.04 -4.80 -20.29
C ILE A 335 6.83 -4.20 -20.98
N MET A 336 6.30 -3.12 -20.41
CA MET A 336 5.21 -2.36 -21.00
C MET A 336 5.82 -1.15 -21.71
N THR A 337 5.60 -1.06 -23.02
CA THR A 337 6.13 0.03 -23.86
C THR A 337 5.02 1.01 -24.21
N GLN A 338 5.25 2.25 -23.80
CA GLN A 338 4.45 3.43 -24.16
C GLN A 338 5.14 4.22 -25.28
N SER A 339 4.56 5.35 -25.70
CA SER A 339 5.18 6.21 -26.72
C SER A 339 6.62 6.58 -26.35
N PHE A 340 7.49 6.73 -27.34
CA PHE A 340 8.88 7.14 -27.16
C PHE A 340 9.63 6.26 -26.15
N THR A 341 9.61 4.94 -26.35
CA THR A 341 10.31 3.97 -25.50
C THR A 341 11.27 3.12 -26.33
N GLN A 342 12.54 3.09 -25.94
CA GLN A 342 13.57 2.24 -26.53
C GLN A 342 13.94 1.09 -25.58
N ILE A 343 13.84 -0.13 -26.07
CA ILE A 343 14.33 -1.32 -25.36
C ILE A 343 15.62 -1.80 -26.01
N GLN A 344 16.63 -2.06 -25.18
CA GLN A 344 17.91 -2.65 -25.56
C GLN A 344 18.09 -3.95 -24.77
N ASN A 345 17.72 -5.08 -25.37
CA ASN A 345 17.79 -6.39 -24.76
C ASN A 345 19.01 -7.19 -25.23
N GLN A 346 20.08 -7.14 -24.44
CA GLN A 346 21.33 -7.87 -24.71
C GLN A 346 21.41 -9.21 -23.97
N ALA A 347 20.31 -9.68 -23.35
CA ALA A 347 20.30 -10.96 -22.65
C ALA A 347 20.55 -12.12 -23.62
N GLU A 348 21.28 -13.14 -23.17
CA GLU A 348 21.57 -14.35 -23.95
C GLU A 348 20.64 -15.53 -23.62
N ARG A 349 19.84 -15.40 -22.56
CA ARG A 349 18.79 -16.34 -22.18
C ARG A 349 17.71 -15.64 -21.34
N GLY A 350 16.54 -16.27 -21.23
CA GLY A 350 15.40 -15.76 -20.47
C GLY A 350 14.15 -15.58 -21.31
N ASN A 351 13.07 -15.19 -20.65
CA ASN A 351 11.74 -15.06 -21.23
C ASN A 351 11.25 -13.62 -21.08
N PHE A 352 11.01 -12.97 -22.22
CA PHE A 352 10.63 -11.56 -22.29
C PHE A 352 9.25 -11.43 -22.90
N THR A 353 8.34 -10.76 -22.20
CA THR A 353 7.04 -10.38 -22.74
C THR A 353 7.00 -8.87 -22.91
N TYR A 354 6.73 -8.41 -24.12
CA TYR A 354 6.61 -7.02 -24.49
C TYR A 354 5.13 -6.69 -24.71
N PHE A 355 4.57 -5.81 -23.87
CA PHE A 355 3.24 -5.25 -24.08
C PHE A 355 3.38 -3.91 -24.78
N VAL A 356 2.96 -3.87 -26.04
CA VAL A 356 3.04 -2.70 -26.90
C VAL A 356 1.73 -1.93 -26.83
N GLU A 357 1.74 -0.84 -26.06
CA GLU A 357 0.57 0.02 -25.81
C GLU A 357 0.53 1.25 -26.73
N SER A 358 1.66 1.59 -27.35
CA SER A 358 1.77 2.62 -28.38
C SER A 358 2.76 2.17 -29.46
N LEU A 359 2.54 2.64 -30.70
CA LEU A 359 3.46 2.45 -31.82
C LEU A 359 4.36 3.68 -32.06
N GLU A 360 4.06 4.80 -31.40
CA GLU A 360 4.76 6.05 -31.64
C GLU A 360 6.16 6.03 -31.00
N GLY A 361 7.20 6.05 -31.84
CA GLY A 361 8.58 6.13 -31.37
C GLY A 361 9.03 4.97 -30.48
N VAL A 362 8.42 3.79 -30.64
CA VAL A 362 8.80 2.57 -29.91
C VAL A 362 9.84 1.77 -30.70
N GLY A 363 10.95 1.45 -30.06
CA GLY A 363 12.03 0.63 -30.62
C GLY A 363 12.39 -0.53 -29.71
N THR A 364 12.64 -1.71 -30.27
CA THR A 364 13.17 -2.85 -29.50
C THR A 364 14.30 -3.53 -30.26
N GLU A 365 15.49 -3.47 -29.67
CA GLU A 365 16.68 -4.19 -30.11
C GLU A 365 16.87 -5.42 -29.22
N TYR A 366 17.04 -6.60 -29.80
CA TYR A 366 17.22 -7.83 -29.03
C TYR A 366 18.07 -8.87 -29.77
N LEU A 367 18.69 -9.77 -28.99
CA LEU A 367 19.43 -10.91 -29.53
C LEU A 367 18.49 -12.08 -29.86
N ILE A 368 18.81 -12.82 -30.92
CA ILE A 368 18.13 -14.08 -31.27
C ILE A 368 19.02 -15.23 -30.81
N GLY A 369 18.46 -16.17 -30.05
CA GLY A 369 19.19 -17.33 -29.56
C GLY A 369 18.25 -18.47 -29.17
N THR A 370 18.81 -19.67 -28.99
CA THR A 370 18.03 -20.88 -28.70
C THR A 370 17.48 -20.94 -27.27
N ASN A 371 18.04 -20.16 -26.35
CA ASN A 371 17.66 -20.12 -24.93
C ASN A 371 16.91 -18.83 -24.56
N LEU A 372 16.41 -18.11 -25.58
CA LEU A 372 15.71 -16.83 -25.47
C LEU A 372 14.31 -16.97 -26.04
N SER A 373 13.31 -16.45 -25.34
CA SER A 373 11.96 -16.29 -25.89
C SER A 373 11.50 -14.84 -25.80
N HIS A 374 11.07 -14.29 -26.94
CA HIS A 374 10.52 -12.94 -27.04
C HIS A 374 9.05 -13.06 -27.45
N HIS A 375 8.14 -12.61 -26.59
CA HIS A 375 6.70 -12.62 -26.81
C HIS A 375 6.19 -11.19 -26.92
N TYR A 376 5.51 -10.87 -28.01
CA TYR A 376 4.89 -9.56 -28.20
C TYR A 376 3.38 -9.65 -28.04
N LYS A 377 2.81 -8.71 -27.28
CA LYS A 377 1.38 -8.54 -27.10
C LYS A 377 1.05 -7.09 -27.45
N PHE A 378 0.22 -6.90 -28.46
CA PHE A 378 -0.21 -5.57 -28.90
C PHE A 378 -1.56 -5.26 -28.28
N THR A 379 -1.67 -4.13 -27.59
CA THR A 379 -2.95 -3.62 -27.06
C THR A 379 -3.50 -2.46 -27.90
N VAL A 380 -2.76 -2.05 -28.94
CA VAL A 380 -3.20 -1.10 -29.96
C VAL A 380 -4.25 -1.73 -30.89
N GLU A 381 -5.13 -0.90 -31.43
CA GLU A 381 -6.10 -1.35 -32.43
C GLU A 381 -5.37 -1.87 -33.67
N LEU A 382 -5.80 -3.02 -34.20
CA LEU A 382 -5.17 -3.64 -35.37
C LEU A 382 -5.07 -2.69 -36.57
N GLU A 383 -6.04 -1.79 -36.74
CA GLU A 383 -6.08 -0.80 -37.82
C GLU A 383 -4.92 0.21 -37.76
N GLN A 384 -4.32 0.41 -36.59
CA GLN A 384 -3.19 1.30 -36.38
C GLN A 384 -1.85 0.64 -36.76
N ILE A 385 -1.80 -0.70 -36.85
CA ILE A 385 -0.59 -1.45 -37.21
C ILE A 385 -0.46 -1.45 -38.74
N GLY A 386 0.29 -0.49 -39.27
CA GLY A 386 0.50 -0.35 -40.71
C GLY A 386 1.35 -1.48 -41.32
N SER A 387 2.44 -1.86 -40.64
CA SER A 387 3.29 -2.99 -41.00
C SER A 387 4.13 -3.44 -39.81
N VAL A 388 4.50 -4.73 -39.79
CA VAL A 388 5.48 -5.28 -38.84
C VAL A 388 6.66 -5.76 -39.66
N SER A 389 7.79 -5.06 -39.57
CA SER A 389 9.01 -5.42 -40.29
C SER A 389 10.08 -5.91 -39.33
N LEU A 390 10.49 -7.17 -39.51
CA LEU A 390 11.71 -7.72 -38.93
C LEU A 390 12.88 -7.34 -39.85
N LEU A 391 13.52 -6.22 -39.58
CA LEU A 391 14.79 -5.88 -40.21
C LEU A 391 15.90 -6.53 -39.37
N GLY A 392 16.95 -7.08 -39.99
CA GLY A 392 17.96 -7.90 -39.30
C GLY A 392 18.34 -7.37 -37.91
N SER A 393 18.14 -8.20 -36.88
CA SER A 393 18.39 -7.95 -35.44
C SER A 393 17.60 -6.80 -34.77
N ILE A 394 16.72 -6.08 -35.48
CA ILE A 394 15.95 -4.96 -34.92
C ILE A 394 14.49 -5.00 -35.42
N LEU A 395 13.54 -5.17 -34.50
CA LEU A 395 12.13 -4.97 -34.82
C LEU A 395 11.83 -3.46 -34.77
N HIS A 396 11.65 -2.85 -35.94
CA HIS A 396 11.12 -1.49 -36.07
C HIS A 396 9.63 -1.55 -36.37
N LEU A 397 8.82 -0.92 -35.53
CA LEU A 397 7.39 -0.69 -35.77
C LEU A 397 7.26 0.67 -36.48
N GLY A 398 6.97 0.66 -37.77
CA GLY A 398 6.86 1.86 -38.60
C GLY A 398 5.47 1.97 -39.24
N MET A 399 4.88 3.16 -39.22
CA MET A 399 3.61 3.42 -39.93
C MET A 399 3.85 3.81 -41.40
N LYS A 400 3.47 2.93 -42.34
CA LYS A 400 2.60 3.20 -43.53
C LYS A 400 2.58 2.00 -44.50
N SER A 401 1.35 1.59 -44.84
CA SER A 401 0.86 0.77 -45.97
C SER A 401 1.33 -0.69 -46.14
N ASN A 402 0.31 -1.57 -46.03
CA ASN A 402 0.02 -2.88 -46.65
C ASN A 402 1.01 -4.05 -46.51
N PHE A 403 0.71 -5.04 -45.63
CA PHE A 403 0.28 -6.42 -45.97
C PHE A 403 0.07 -7.34 -44.75
N HIS A 404 -0.60 -8.47 -45.01
CA HIS A 404 -1.14 -9.55 -44.16
C HIS A 404 -0.21 -10.21 -43.11
N LEU A 405 -0.80 -10.53 -41.95
CA LEU A 405 -0.28 -11.49 -40.96
C LEU A 405 -1.24 -12.67 -40.81
N LEU A 406 -0.75 -13.88 -41.09
CA LEU A 406 -1.36 -15.14 -40.65
C LEU A 406 -0.82 -15.43 -39.25
N GLY A 407 -1.64 -15.24 -38.22
CA GLY A 407 -1.36 -15.61 -36.84
C GLY A 407 -2.65 -16.10 -36.20
N GLU A 408 -2.64 -17.33 -35.70
CA GLU A 408 -3.81 -17.99 -35.09
C GLU A 408 -4.33 -17.20 -33.88
N MET A 409 -5.64 -16.91 -33.92
CA MET A 409 -6.42 -16.40 -32.81
C MET A 409 -6.70 -17.53 -31.81
N VAL A 410 -6.47 -17.27 -30.52
CA VAL A 410 -7.21 -17.94 -29.43
C VAL A 410 -8.11 -16.92 -28.77
#